data_AF-A0AAJ7JGQ3-F1
#
_entry.id   AF-A0AAJ7JGQ3-F1
#
_cell.length_a   1.000
_cell.length_b   1.000
_cell.length_c   1.000
_cell.angle_alpha   90.00
_cell.angle_beta   90.00
_cell.angle_gamma   90.00
#
_symmetry.space_group_name_H-M   'P 1'
#
loop_
_entity.id
_entity.type
_entity.pdbx_description
1 polymer ?
#
loop_
_entity_poly.entity_id
_entity_poly.type
_entity_poly.pdbx_seq_one_letter_code
_entity_poly.pdbx_strand_id
1 'polypeptide(L)'
;MNGSIKEINKDSLNEISMPRMGELRGPTLEYNTGEAFLKVISTGCEALIACARQLNIMDKEHGNGDYGTRLAHAAEAVQDAIQKDEVHGRNLYVTFKQISCIIRGTVDDSAGEIYSDFFYNIAEGFSKHESETRVTALTWLNVLTYANKALKAKVFPEQEQALLTSLGTVQKDLENALDQDFDPIEVYEAAVNAAESFTSRVLNARSTAGNSKGPKYPDPRAHAVGIWMRGSFEGTKLKLSHIINKS
;
A
#
# COMPACT_ATOMS: atom_id res chain seq x y z
N MET A 1 -3.86 20.25 25.99
CA MET A 1 -5.15 19.68 25.57
C MET A 1 -4.94 18.19 25.37
N ASN A 2 -5.51 17.37 26.25
CA ASN A 2 -5.41 15.91 26.19
C ASN A 2 -6.25 15.42 25.02
N GLY A 3 -5.59 14.95 23.96
CA GLY A 3 -6.25 14.26 22.85
C GLY A 3 -6.73 12.89 23.34
N SER A 4 -8.05 12.75 23.49
CA SER A 4 -8.68 11.50 23.86
C SER A 4 -8.49 10.50 22.72
N ILE A 5 -7.75 9.42 22.99
CA ILE A 5 -7.75 8.21 22.16
C ILE A 5 -9.19 7.70 22.17
N LYS A 6 -9.87 7.71 21.02
CA LYS A 6 -11.18 7.08 20.90
C LYS A 6 -10.97 5.57 20.93
N GLU A 7 -11.62 4.89 21.86
CA GLU A 7 -11.74 3.44 21.86
C GLU A 7 -12.32 2.98 20.51
N ILE A 8 -11.63 2.03 19.89
CA ILE A 8 -12.03 1.40 18.64
C ILE A 8 -13.40 0.75 18.84
N ASN A 9 -14.36 1.06 17.96
CA ASN A 9 -15.72 0.54 18.02
C ASN A 9 -15.71 -1.01 17.93
N LYS A 10 -16.32 -1.69 18.91
CA LYS A 10 -16.42 -3.16 18.99
C LYS A 10 -17.09 -3.80 17.76
N ASP A 11 -17.96 -3.07 17.07
CA ASP A 11 -18.61 -3.58 15.87
C ASP A 11 -17.65 -3.67 14.67
N SER A 12 -16.63 -2.81 14.60
CA SER A 12 -15.56 -2.87 13.59
C SER A 12 -14.62 -4.06 13.83
N LEU A 13 -14.39 -4.42 15.10
CA LEU A 13 -13.53 -5.54 15.51
C LEU A 13 -14.17 -6.90 15.21
N ASN A 14 -15.51 -7.00 15.23
CA ASN A 14 -16.22 -8.24 14.93
C ASN A 14 -16.07 -8.68 13.45
N GLU A 15 -15.78 -7.78 12.52
CA GLU A 15 -15.43 -8.12 11.12
C GLU A 15 -13.98 -8.61 10.93
N ILE A 16 -13.14 -8.52 11.97
CA ILE A 16 -11.75 -8.99 11.94
C ILE A 16 -11.65 -10.47 12.37
N SER A 17 -12.71 -11.01 12.99
CA SER A 17 -12.80 -12.43 13.34
C SER A 17 -12.89 -13.32 12.09
N MET A 18 -12.41 -14.58 12.20
CA MET A 18 -12.19 -15.54 11.11
C MET A 18 -13.21 -15.41 9.95
N PRO A 19 -12.73 -15.34 8.68
CA PRO A 19 -13.61 -15.17 7.53
C PRO A 19 -14.67 -16.27 7.52
N ARG A 20 -15.93 -15.89 7.33
CA ARG A 20 -17.02 -16.88 7.25
C ARG A 20 -16.74 -17.77 6.03
N MET A 21 -17.07 -19.06 6.08
CA MET A 21 -16.79 -20.01 4.98
C MET A 21 -17.28 -19.56 3.58
N GLY A 22 -18.23 -18.62 3.49
CA GLY A 22 -18.70 -18.01 2.21
C GLY A 22 -17.92 -16.78 1.72
N GLU A 23 -16.89 -16.32 2.46
CA GLU A 23 -16.03 -15.18 2.13
C GLU A 23 -14.69 -15.59 1.51
N LEU A 24 -14.36 -16.89 1.46
CA LEU A 24 -13.13 -17.36 0.84
C LEU A 24 -13.26 -17.26 -0.69
N ARG A 25 -12.74 -16.16 -1.24
CA ARG A 25 -12.66 -15.86 -2.67
C ARG A 25 -11.21 -15.58 -3.04
N GLY A 26 -10.87 -15.65 -4.31
CA GLY A 26 -9.54 -15.28 -4.77
C GLY A 26 -8.43 -16.27 -4.39
N PRO A 27 -7.20 -15.99 -4.86
CA PRO A 27 -6.10 -16.94 -4.80
C PRO A 27 -5.67 -17.28 -3.38
N THR A 28 -5.31 -18.54 -3.17
CA THR A 28 -4.77 -19.02 -1.90
C THR A 28 -3.29 -19.37 -2.02
N LEU A 29 -2.49 -18.89 -1.08
CA LEU A 29 -1.07 -19.17 -0.92
C LEU A 29 -0.85 -20.42 -0.06
N GLU A 30 0.24 -21.12 -0.35
CA GLU A 30 0.79 -22.12 0.55
C GLU A 30 1.16 -21.49 1.90
N TYR A 31 1.18 -22.30 2.96
CA TYR A 31 1.41 -21.81 4.33
C TYR A 31 2.71 -20.99 4.44
N ASN A 32 3.85 -21.53 4.00
CA ASN A 32 5.14 -20.84 4.08
C ASN A 32 5.17 -19.54 3.25
N THR A 33 4.53 -19.55 2.09
CA THR A 33 4.43 -18.37 1.22
C THR A 33 3.53 -17.30 1.85
N GLY A 34 2.43 -17.69 2.49
CA GLY A 34 1.57 -16.78 3.25
C GLY A 34 2.27 -16.15 4.44
N GLU A 35 3.04 -16.93 5.21
CA GLU A 35 3.87 -16.42 6.31
C GLU A 35 4.94 -15.44 5.81
N ALA A 36 5.58 -15.75 4.68
CA ALA A 36 6.53 -14.84 4.05
C ALA A 36 5.83 -13.56 3.55
N PHE A 37 4.62 -13.67 3.01
CA PHE A 37 3.83 -12.55 2.53
C PHE A 37 3.42 -11.58 3.66
N LEU A 38 3.01 -12.10 4.83
CA LEU A 38 2.76 -11.25 5.99
C LEU A 38 4.01 -10.49 6.44
N LYS A 39 5.18 -11.15 6.41
CA LYS A 39 6.47 -10.49 6.72
C LYS A 39 6.80 -9.39 5.71
N VAL A 40 6.50 -9.59 4.43
CA VAL A 40 6.65 -8.57 3.38
C VAL A 40 5.80 -7.33 3.69
N ILE A 41 4.54 -7.53 4.09
CA ILE A 41 3.64 -6.45 4.51
C ILE A 41 4.22 -5.73 5.73
N SER A 42 4.67 -6.48 6.75
CA SER A 42 5.30 -5.91 7.95
C SER A 42 6.51 -5.05 7.63
N THR A 43 7.36 -5.44 6.66
CA THR A 43 8.52 -4.62 6.25
C THR A 43 8.11 -3.31 5.57
N GLY A 44 7.01 -3.32 4.79
CA GLY A 44 6.40 -2.09 4.27
C GLY A 44 5.90 -1.16 5.38
N CYS A 45 5.26 -1.72 6.41
CA CYS A 45 4.82 -0.98 7.60
C CYS A 45 5.99 -0.40 8.39
N GLU A 46 7.04 -1.19 8.65
CA GLU A 46 8.29 -0.77 9.30
C GLU A 46 8.91 0.45 8.60
N ALA A 47 8.94 0.45 7.27
CA ALA A 47 9.47 1.56 6.50
C ALA A 47 8.67 2.86 6.72
N LEU A 48 7.34 2.77 6.79
CA LEU A 48 6.47 3.93 7.09
C LEU A 48 6.71 4.46 8.50
N ILE A 49 6.79 3.57 9.48
CA ILE A 49 7.03 3.93 10.89
C ILE A 49 8.39 4.62 11.03
N ALA A 50 9.44 4.04 10.44
CA ALA A 50 10.79 4.60 10.49
C ALA A 50 10.89 5.99 9.82
N CYS A 51 10.11 6.22 8.76
CA CYS A 51 10.11 7.47 7.99
C CYS A 51 9.08 8.50 8.48
N ALA A 52 8.29 8.22 9.52
CA ALA A 52 7.21 9.08 10.00
C ALA A 52 7.66 10.53 10.23
N ARG A 53 8.80 10.72 10.91
CA ARG A 53 9.35 12.05 11.19
C ARG A 53 9.71 12.81 9.90
N GLN A 54 10.27 12.12 8.90
CA GLN A 54 10.62 12.72 7.62
C GLN A 54 9.36 13.17 6.86
N LEU A 55 8.34 12.31 6.81
CA LEU A 55 7.05 12.64 6.21
C LEU A 55 6.39 13.84 6.90
N ASN A 56 6.46 13.94 8.23
CA ASN A 56 5.96 15.11 8.97
C ASN A 56 6.74 16.39 8.64
N ILE A 57 8.04 16.32 8.39
CA ILE A 57 8.84 17.48 7.96
C ILE A 57 8.38 17.96 6.58
N MET A 58 8.16 17.03 5.64
CA MET A 58 7.66 17.34 4.30
C MET A 58 6.23 17.89 4.34
N ASP A 59 5.37 17.34 5.20
CA ASP A 59 3.98 17.75 5.35
C ASP A 59 3.82 19.13 5.99
N LYS A 60 4.82 19.67 6.71
CA LYS A 60 4.76 21.07 7.19
C LYS A 60 4.68 22.10 6.06
N GLU A 61 5.10 21.76 4.84
CA GLU A 61 4.95 22.63 3.67
C GLU A 61 3.62 22.42 2.93
N HIS A 62 2.93 21.32 3.20
CA HIS A 62 1.73 20.90 2.47
C HIS A 62 0.47 20.83 3.36
N GLY A 63 0.62 20.94 4.67
CA GLY A 63 -0.39 20.65 5.67
C GLY A 63 0.10 20.93 7.09
N ASN A 64 -0.40 20.15 8.06
CA ASN A 64 -0.21 20.42 9.49
C ASN A 64 1.05 19.75 10.08
N GLY A 65 1.77 18.95 9.29
CA GLY A 65 3.02 18.32 9.73
C GLY A 65 2.80 17.06 10.57
N ASP A 66 1.67 16.36 10.38
CA ASP A 66 1.29 15.16 11.13
C ASP A 66 1.00 13.94 10.23
N TYR A 67 1.14 14.08 8.91
CA TYR A 67 0.86 13.01 7.95
C TYR A 67 1.61 11.71 8.23
N GLY A 68 2.92 11.81 8.49
CA GLY A 68 3.75 10.67 8.84
C GLY A 68 3.35 10.02 10.16
N THR A 69 2.94 10.80 11.17
CA THR A 69 2.44 10.24 12.44
C THR A 69 1.17 9.43 12.21
N ARG A 70 0.21 9.97 11.45
CA ARG A 70 -1.05 9.27 11.16
C ARG A 70 -0.82 7.98 10.38
N LEU A 71 0.06 8.04 9.37
CA LEU A 71 0.38 6.87 8.56
C LEU A 71 1.16 5.81 9.34
N ALA A 72 2.04 6.23 10.26
CA ALA A 72 2.71 5.31 11.19
C ALA A 72 1.72 4.60 12.12
N HIS A 73 0.74 5.31 12.68
CA HIS A 73 -0.30 4.67 13.50
C HIS A 73 -1.09 3.61 12.72
N ALA A 74 -1.43 3.87 11.45
CA ALA A 74 -2.06 2.85 10.60
C ALA A 74 -1.14 1.64 10.36
N ALA A 75 0.14 1.88 10.11
CA ALA A 75 1.13 0.84 9.89
C ALA A 75 1.35 -0.02 11.16
N GLU A 76 1.42 0.61 12.33
CA GLU A 76 1.50 -0.05 13.64
C GLU A 76 0.27 -0.92 13.88
N ALA A 77 -0.94 -0.41 13.61
CA ALA A 77 -2.18 -1.18 13.77
C ALA A 77 -2.20 -2.43 12.86
N VAL A 78 -1.71 -2.33 11.62
CA VAL A 78 -1.57 -3.49 10.73
C VAL A 78 -0.54 -4.48 11.26
N GLN A 79 0.62 -4.02 11.74
CA GLN A 79 1.63 -4.91 12.33
C GLN A 79 1.12 -5.64 13.58
N ASP A 80 0.45 -4.92 14.46
CA ASP A 80 -0.16 -5.48 15.67
C ASP A 80 -1.18 -6.56 15.32
N ALA A 81 -2.03 -6.32 14.32
CA ALA A 81 -3.01 -7.31 13.85
C ALA A 81 -2.32 -8.54 13.25
N ILE A 82 -1.24 -8.37 12.48
CA ILE A 82 -0.43 -9.50 11.97
C ILE A 82 0.17 -10.29 13.13
N GLN A 83 0.74 -9.63 14.15
CA GLN A 83 1.35 -10.29 15.30
C GLN A 83 0.33 -11.05 16.17
N LYS A 84 -0.93 -10.62 16.18
CA LYS A 84 -2.03 -11.26 16.91
C LYS A 84 -2.76 -12.33 16.09
N ASP A 85 -2.24 -12.69 14.91
CA ASP A 85 -2.88 -13.62 13.97
C ASP A 85 -4.29 -13.18 13.52
N GLU A 86 -4.56 -11.87 13.56
CA GLU A 86 -5.83 -11.27 13.14
C GLU A 86 -5.88 -11.01 11.62
N VAL A 87 -4.72 -11.07 10.93
CA VAL A 87 -4.61 -10.96 9.47
C VAL A 87 -4.28 -12.32 8.86
N HIS A 88 -5.17 -12.82 7.99
CA HIS A 88 -5.03 -14.11 7.36
C HIS A 88 -4.05 -14.06 6.18
N GLY A 89 -2.85 -14.60 6.34
CA GLY A 89 -1.79 -14.52 5.32
C GLY A 89 -1.95 -15.42 4.09
N ARG A 90 -2.94 -16.32 4.06
CA ARG A 90 -3.04 -17.34 2.98
C ARG A 90 -4.04 -17.00 1.90
N ASN A 91 -5.08 -16.22 2.15
CA ASN A 91 -6.07 -15.88 1.13
C ASN A 91 -5.97 -14.38 0.83
N LEU A 92 -5.55 -14.02 -0.38
CA LEU A 92 -5.23 -12.62 -0.72
C LEU A 92 -6.44 -11.69 -0.63
N TYR A 93 -7.63 -12.16 -0.98
CA TYR A 93 -8.87 -11.40 -0.79
C TYR A 93 -9.07 -11.05 0.69
N VAL A 94 -9.00 -12.05 1.57
CA VAL A 94 -9.18 -11.86 3.01
C VAL A 94 -8.08 -10.97 3.58
N THR A 95 -6.81 -11.21 3.24
CA THR A 95 -5.67 -10.42 3.75
C THR A 95 -5.87 -8.93 3.50
N PHE A 96 -6.14 -8.55 2.24
CA PHE A 96 -6.27 -7.15 1.86
C PHE A 96 -7.57 -6.51 2.36
N LYS A 97 -8.66 -7.28 2.47
CA LYS A 97 -9.91 -6.82 3.08
C LYS A 97 -9.71 -6.49 4.56
N GLN A 98 -9.02 -7.35 5.31
CA GLN A 98 -8.72 -7.11 6.73
C GLN A 98 -7.82 -5.88 6.91
N ILE A 99 -6.76 -5.73 6.10
CA ILE A 99 -5.91 -4.53 6.13
C ILE A 99 -6.71 -3.27 5.85
N SER A 100 -7.62 -3.31 4.87
CA SER A 100 -8.51 -2.19 4.57
C SER A 100 -9.38 -1.79 5.78
N CYS A 101 -9.97 -2.76 6.47
CA CYS A 101 -10.79 -2.52 7.67
C CYS A 101 -9.95 -1.95 8.82
N ILE A 102 -8.74 -2.47 9.04
CA ILE A 102 -7.82 -1.97 10.06
C ILE A 102 -7.47 -0.50 9.81
N ILE A 103 -7.08 -0.15 8.58
CA ILE A 103 -6.74 1.22 8.22
C ILE A 103 -7.95 2.16 8.41
N ARG A 104 -9.14 1.73 7.96
CA ARG A 104 -10.38 2.50 8.13
C ARG A 104 -10.70 2.78 9.59
N GLY A 105 -10.47 1.80 10.47
CA GLY A 105 -10.70 1.93 11.91
C GLY A 105 -9.65 2.77 12.64
N THR A 106 -8.48 2.99 12.03
CA THR A 106 -7.33 3.64 12.69
C THR A 106 -7.17 5.10 12.28
N VAL A 107 -7.41 5.44 11.02
CA VAL A 107 -7.17 6.78 10.46
C VAL A 107 -8.46 7.31 9.84
N ASP A 108 -9.07 8.28 10.52
CA ASP A 108 -10.32 8.94 10.11
C ASP A 108 -10.04 10.23 9.36
N ASP A 109 -9.42 10.12 8.18
CA ASP A 109 -9.16 11.22 7.27
C ASP A 109 -9.13 10.76 5.79
N SER A 110 -8.90 11.70 4.88
CA SER A 110 -8.85 11.43 3.43
C SER A 110 -7.76 10.44 3.03
N ALA A 111 -6.62 10.42 3.70
CA ALA A 111 -5.54 9.48 3.39
C ALA A 111 -5.87 8.08 3.91
N GLY A 112 -6.43 7.97 5.12
CA GLY A 112 -6.98 6.73 5.67
C GLY A 112 -8.08 6.15 4.78
N GLU A 113 -8.97 7.00 4.27
CA GLU A 113 -9.98 6.62 3.29
C GLU A 113 -9.37 6.10 1.99
N ILE A 114 -8.40 6.80 1.41
CA ILE A 114 -7.75 6.37 0.15
C ILE A 114 -7.01 5.05 0.33
N TYR A 115 -6.22 4.88 1.38
CA TYR A 115 -5.50 3.61 1.60
C TYR A 115 -6.46 2.47 1.92
N SER A 116 -7.50 2.71 2.74
CA SER A 116 -8.53 1.70 3.00
C SER A 116 -9.25 1.31 1.70
N ASP A 117 -9.68 2.28 0.89
CA ASP A 117 -10.30 2.03 -0.41
C ASP A 117 -9.35 1.32 -1.37
N PHE A 118 -8.07 1.70 -1.40
CA PHE A 118 -7.06 1.05 -2.22
C PHE A 118 -6.98 -0.44 -1.90
N PHE A 119 -6.72 -0.79 -0.63
CA PHE A 119 -6.61 -2.19 -0.23
C PHE A 119 -7.93 -2.95 -0.35
N TYR A 120 -9.07 -2.30 -0.12
CA TYR A 120 -10.38 -2.91 -0.37
C TYR A 120 -10.53 -3.28 -1.85
N ASN A 121 -10.19 -2.39 -2.76
CA ASN A 121 -10.30 -2.68 -4.19
C ASN A 121 -9.24 -3.66 -4.68
N ILE A 122 -8.06 -3.71 -4.06
CA ILE A 122 -7.08 -4.79 -4.28
C ILE A 122 -7.73 -6.14 -3.89
N ALA A 123 -8.38 -6.22 -2.73
CA ALA A 123 -9.11 -7.41 -2.33
C ALA A 123 -10.19 -7.76 -3.36
N GLU A 124 -11.07 -6.82 -3.71
CA GLU A 124 -12.12 -7.05 -4.70
C GLU A 124 -11.58 -7.47 -6.07
N GLY A 125 -10.41 -6.97 -6.48
CA GLY A 125 -9.69 -7.45 -7.65
C GLY A 125 -9.32 -8.93 -7.54
N PHE A 126 -8.69 -9.32 -6.42
CA PHE A 126 -8.39 -10.74 -6.14
C PHE A 126 -9.63 -11.62 -6.07
N SER A 127 -10.76 -11.09 -5.59
CA SER A 127 -12.04 -11.83 -5.51
C SER A 127 -12.56 -12.30 -6.88
N LYS A 128 -12.07 -11.72 -7.99
CA LYS A 128 -12.44 -12.11 -9.36
C LYS A 128 -11.68 -13.33 -9.88
N HIS A 129 -10.71 -13.82 -9.12
CA HIS A 129 -9.93 -15.00 -9.46
C HIS A 129 -10.39 -16.22 -8.66
N GLU A 130 -10.18 -17.41 -9.21
CA GLU A 130 -10.42 -18.68 -8.53
C GLU A 130 -9.33 -18.94 -7.47
N SER A 131 -9.64 -19.79 -6.49
CA SER A 131 -8.74 -20.14 -5.38
C SER A 131 -7.40 -20.72 -5.83
N GLU A 132 -7.42 -21.48 -6.92
CA GLU A 132 -6.31 -22.21 -7.52
C GLU A 132 -5.49 -21.34 -8.48
N THR A 133 -5.90 -20.09 -8.71
CA THR A 133 -5.20 -19.18 -9.62
C THR A 133 -3.77 -18.95 -9.13
N ARG A 134 -2.79 -19.31 -9.95
CA ARG A 134 -1.39 -18.95 -9.69
C ARG A 134 -1.24 -17.43 -9.74
N VAL A 135 -0.72 -16.85 -8.67
CA VAL A 135 -0.45 -15.41 -8.58
C VAL A 135 0.85 -15.10 -9.33
N THR A 136 0.74 -14.33 -10.40
CA THR A 136 1.88 -13.87 -11.22
C THR A 136 2.00 -12.34 -11.18
N ALA A 137 3.07 -11.78 -11.73
CA ALA A 137 3.19 -10.33 -11.89
C ALA A 137 2.04 -9.73 -12.73
N LEU A 138 1.52 -10.45 -13.72
CA LEU A 138 0.33 -10.05 -14.47
C LEU A 138 -0.93 -10.05 -13.59
N THR A 139 -1.07 -11.02 -12.67
CA THR A 139 -2.16 -11.00 -11.67
C THR A 139 -2.10 -9.74 -10.82
N TRP A 140 -0.91 -9.37 -10.33
CA TRP A 140 -0.72 -8.14 -9.56
C TRP A 140 -1.04 -6.88 -10.36
N LEU A 141 -0.61 -6.79 -11.63
CA LEU A 141 -0.95 -5.67 -12.51
C LEU A 141 -2.47 -5.54 -12.71
N ASN A 142 -3.17 -6.65 -12.97
CA ASN A 142 -4.62 -6.65 -13.17
C ASN A 142 -5.37 -6.15 -11.94
N VAL A 143 -4.96 -6.62 -10.75
CA VAL A 143 -5.56 -6.21 -9.48
C VAL A 143 -5.23 -4.75 -9.15
N LEU A 144 -4.00 -4.30 -9.38
CA LEU A 144 -3.62 -2.89 -9.23
C LEU A 144 -4.41 -1.98 -10.18
N THR A 145 -4.58 -2.41 -11.44
CA THR A 145 -5.39 -1.70 -12.44
C THR A 145 -6.84 -1.59 -12.00
N TYR A 146 -7.40 -2.67 -11.45
CA TYR A 146 -8.75 -2.67 -10.86
C TYR A 146 -8.86 -1.64 -9.72
N ALA A 147 -7.93 -1.67 -8.77
CA ALA A 147 -7.93 -0.76 -7.62
C ALA A 147 -7.78 0.71 -8.03
N ASN A 148 -6.82 1.01 -8.91
CA ASN A 148 -6.60 2.37 -9.39
C ASN A 148 -7.79 2.90 -10.20
N LYS A 149 -8.46 2.05 -10.99
CA LYS A 149 -9.69 2.44 -11.70
C LYS A 149 -10.81 2.79 -10.74
N ALA A 150 -10.99 2.01 -9.67
CA ALA A 150 -11.99 2.29 -8.65
C ALA A 150 -11.71 3.60 -7.89
N LEU A 151 -10.46 3.86 -7.52
CA LEU A 151 -10.06 5.12 -6.88
C LEU A 151 -10.28 6.33 -7.79
N LYS A 152 -9.93 6.23 -9.08
CA LYS A 152 -10.14 7.30 -10.06
C LYS A 152 -11.61 7.66 -10.28
N ALA A 153 -12.53 6.74 -10.00
CA ALA A 153 -13.97 6.98 -10.10
C ALA A 153 -14.54 7.78 -8.92
N LYS A 154 -13.77 7.91 -7.82
CA LYS A 154 -14.15 8.70 -6.65
C LYS A 154 -13.55 10.11 -6.72
N VAL A 155 -14.21 11.05 -6.06
CA VAL A 155 -13.72 12.43 -5.93
C VAL A 155 -13.02 12.56 -4.58
N PHE A 156 -11.72 12.85 -4.62
CA PHE A 156 -10.90 13.11 -3.44
C PHE A 156 -10.44 14.57 -3.38
N PRO A 157 -10.13 15.10 -2.18
CA PRO A 157 -9.57 16.45 -2.03
C PRO A 157 -8.34 16.68 -2.91
N GLU A 158 -8.12 17.92 -3.35
CA GLU A 158 -7.02 18.28 -4.25
C GLU A 158 -5.64 17.89 -3.67
N GLN A 159 -5.46 18.03 -2.35
CA GLN A 159 -4.24 17.64 -1.65
C GLN A 159 -3.87 16.15 -1.80
N GLU A 160 -4.82 15.28 -2.14
CA GLU A 160 -4.58 13.84 -2.29
C GLU A 160 -4.25 13.44 -3.74
N GLN A 161 -4.32 14.37 -4.70
CA GLN A 161 -4.10 14.05 -6.11
C GLN A 161 -2.67 13.57 -6.39
N ALA A 162 -1.69 14.01 -5.59
CA ALA A 162 -0.32 13.53 -5.68
C ALA A 162 -0.22 12.02 -5.35
N LEU A 163 -0.94 11.56 -4.32
CA LEU A 163 -1.02 10.14 -3.95
C LEU A 163 -1.63 9.29 -5.07
N LEU A 164 -2.79 9.71 -5.58
CA LEU A 164 -3.51 9.00 -6.66
C LEU A 164 -2.68 8.94 -7.95
N THR A 165 -1.99 10.04 -8.28
CA THR A 165 -1.12 10.09 -9.46
C THR A 165 0.10 9.19 -9.30
N SER A 166 0.67 9.10 -8.08
CA SER A 166 1.79 8.20 -7.79
C SER A 166 1.37 6.73 -7.99
N LEU A 167 0.21 6.32 -7.45
CA LEU A 167 -0.34 4.97 -7.67
C LEU A 167 -0.61 4.66 -9.16
N GLY A 168 -1.08 5.65 -9.91
CA GLY A 168 -1.26 5.51 -11.36
C GLY A 168 0.07 5.39 -12.13
N THR A 169 1.13 6.06 -11.66
CA THR A 169 2.48 5.96 -12.24
C THR A 169 3.08 4.58 -12.00
N VAL A 170 2.93 4.06 -10.78
CA VAL A 170 3.35 2.70 -10.41
C VAL A 170 2.71 1.66 -11.33
N GLN A 171 1.40 1.75 -11.56
CA GLN A 171 0.70 0.85 -12.48
C GLN A 171 1.28 0.91 -13.89
N LYS A 172 1.48 2.12 -14.43
CA LYS A 172 2.01 2.30 -15.79
C LYS A 172 3.41 1.71 -15.95
N ASP A 173 4.29 1.92 -14.97
CA ASP A 173 5.67 1.42 -15.07
C ASP A 173 5.74 -0.09 -14.85
N LEU A 174 4.84 -0.66 -14.02
CA LEU A 174 4.65 -2.10 -13.92
C LEU A 174 4.18 -2.72 -15.25
N GLU A 175 3.24 -2.07 -15.94
CA GLU A 175 2.77 -2.47 -17.28
C GLU A 175 3.92 -2.45 -18.30
N ASN A 176 4.70 -1.36 -18.34
CA ASN A 176 5.85 -1.24 -19.24
C ASN A 176 6.97 -2.25 -18.94
N ALA A 177 7.16 -2.65 -17.68
CA ALA A 177 8.18 -3.64 -17.30
C ALA A 177 7.78 -5.06 -17.71
N LEU A 178 6.48 -5.38 -17.61
CA LEU A 178 5.94 -6.67 -18.07
C LEU A 178 6.06 -6.84 -19.59
N ASP A 179 5.92 -5.75 -20.35
CA ASP A 179 6.12 -5.76 -21.80
C ASP A 179 7.57 -6.03 -22.23
N GLN A 180 8.54 -5.92 -21.30
CA GLN A 180 9.97 -6.10 -21.55
C GLN A 180 10.51 -7.50 -21.16
N ASP A 181 9.63 -8.44 -20.81
CA ASP A 181 9.98 -9.82 -20.39
C ASP A 181 10.96 -9.89 -19.21
N PHE A 182 10.90 -8.90 -18.31
CA PHE A 182 11.66 -8.89 -17.06
C PHE A 182 11.18 -9.99 -16.11
N ASP A 183 12.09 -10.50 -15.26
CA ASP A 183 11.69 -11.44 -14.23
C ASP A 183 10.79 -10.75 -13.17
N PRO A 184 9.97 -11.50 -12.41
CA PRO A 184 9.00 -10.90 -11.48
C PRO A 184 9.61 -9.97 -10.41
N ILE A 185 10.86 -10.17 -10.01
CA ILE A 185 11.56 -9.30 -9.04
C ILE A 185 11.98 -8.01 -9.73
N GLU A 186 12.53 -8.08 -10.94
CA GLU A 186 12.88 -6.91 -11.76
C GLU A 186 11.64 -6.06 -12.11
N VAL A 187 10.53 -6.74 -12.46
CA VAL A 187 9.22 -6.08 -12.68
C VAL A 187 8.76 -5.33 -11.43
N TYR A 188 8.91 -5.92 -10.24
CA TYR A 188 8.55 -5.24 -9.00
C TYR A 188 9.51 -4.09 -8.67
N GLU A 189 10.80 -4.25 -8.92
CA GLU A 189 11.79 -3.19 -8.73
C GLU A 189 11.50 -1.98 -9.63
N ALA A 190 11.13 -2.20 -10.89
CA ALA A 190 10.74 -1.12 -11.80
C ALA A 190 9.56 -0.31 -11.25
N ALA A 191 8.54 -0.99 -10.72
CA ALA A 191 7.38 -0.35 -10.09
C ALA A 191 7.76 0.45 -8.82
N VAL A 192 8.71 -0.05 -8.02
CA VAL A 192 9.22 0.66 -6.84
C VAL A 192 10.01 1.91 -7.25
N ASN A 193 10.91 1.78 -8.23
CA ASN A 193 11.70 2.90 -8.75
C ASN A 193 10.80 4.00 -9.34
N ALA A 194 9.65 3.62 -9.93
CA ALA A 194 8.63 4.55 -10.40
C ALA A 194 8.04 5.39 -9.26
N ALA A 195 7.64 4.74 -8.17
CA ALA A 195 7.09 5.42 -6.98
C ALA A 195 8.11 6.39 -6.35
N GLU A 196 9.37 5.98 -6.21
CA GLU A 196 10.43 6.81 -5.64
C GLU A 196 10.79 7.99 -6.55
N SER A 197 10.83 7.77 -7.86
CA SER A 197 11.19 8.80 -8.84
C SER A 197 10.07 9.80 -9.09
N PHE A 198 8.81 9.42 -8.85
CA PHE A 198 7.65 10.27 -9.10
C PHE A 198 7.80 11.64 -8.44
N THR A 199 8.12 11.66 -7.14
CA THR A 199 8.20 12.92 -6.40
C THR A 199 9.33 13.82 -6.87
N SER A 200 10.48 13.24 -7.23
CA SER A 200 11.63 13.97 -7.77
C SER A 200 11.34 14.57 -9.14
N ARG A 201 10.63 13.83 -10.01
CA ARG A 201 10.19 14.32 -11.33
C ARG A 201 9.23 15.50 -11.20
N VAL A 202 8.25 15.42 -10.29
CA VAL A 202 7.28 16.51 -10.05
C VAL A 202 7.97 17.76 -9.51
N LEU A 203 8.92 17.62 -8.58
CA LEU A 203 9.71 18.75 -8.08
C LEU A 203 10.53 19.41 -9.19
N ASN A 204 11.30 18.60 -9.94
CA ASN A 204 12.18 19.11 -11.00
C ASN A 204 11.41 19.80 -12.13
N ALA A 205 10.27 19.24 -12.56
CA ALA A 205 9.43 19.84 -13.58
C ALA A 205 8.87 21.22 -13.18
N ARG A 206 8.65 21.46 -11.89
CA ARG A 206 8.19 22.77 -11.38
C ARG A 206 9.32 23.79 -11.33
N SER A 207 10.55 23.36 -11.02
CA SER A 207 11.73 24.21 -11.05
C SER A 207 12.09 24.69 -12.46
N THR A 208 11.95 23.82 -13.47
CA THR A 208 12.24 24.17 -14.88
C THR A 208 11.17 25.08 -15.51
N ALA A 209 9.94 25.07 -14.99
CA ALA A 209 8.84 25.92 -15.44
C ALA A 209 8.93 27.39 -14.94
N GLY A 210 10.07 27.81 -14.36
CA GLY A 210 10.30 29.20 -13.93
C GLY A 210 9.63 29.60 -12.62
N ASN A 211 8.96 28.68 -11.92
CA ASN A 211 8.39 28.92 -10.60
C ASN A 211 9.48 28.86 -9.52
N SER A 212 10.12 30.00 -9.25
CA SER A 212 11.18 30.15 -8.23
C SER A 212 10.70 29.99 -6.76
N LYS A 213 9.43 29.62 -6.54
CA LYS A 213 8.81 29.41 -5.22
C LYS A 213 8.03 28.09 -5.12
N GLY A 214 8.51 27.03 -5.76
CA GLY A 214 7.98 25.68 -5.53
C GLY A 214 8.24 25.21 -4.09
N PRO A 215 7.49 24.20 -3.59
CA PRO A 215 7.79 23.59 -2.30
C PRO A 215 9.22 23.03 -2.31
N LYS A 216 9.91 23.13 -1.17
CA LYS A 216 11.27 22.63 -1.00
C LYS A 216 11.28 21.11 -0.92
N TYR A 217 10.21 20.55 -0.36
CA TYR A 217 10.05 19.12 -0.17
C TYR A 217 9.05 18.51 -1.15
N PRO A 218 9.20 17.21 -1.47
CA PRO A 218 8.20 16.50 -2.23
C PRO A 218 6.87 16.43 -1.46
N ASP A 219 5.78 16.20 -2.18
CA ASP A 219 4.50 15.91 -1.55
C ASP A 219 4.63 14.64 -0.68
N PRO A 220 4.34 14.71 0.63
CA PRO A 220 4.54 13.60 1.56
C PRO A 220 3.67 12.39 1.24
N ARG A 221 2.48 12.59 0.66
CA ARG A 221 1.53 11.52 0.36
C ARG A 221 2.02 10.68 -0.80
N ALA A 222 2.50 11.34 -1.85
CA ALA A 222 3.15 10.66 -2.96
C ALA A 222 4.47 9.98 -2.54
N HIS A 223 5.25 10.64 -1.68
CA HIS A 223 6.53 10.11 -1.19
C HIS A 223 6.35 8.85 -0.34
N ALA A 224 5.28 8.79 0.46
CA ALA A 224 4.94 7.62 1.26
C ALA A 224 4.72 6.36 0.40
N VAL A 225 4.23 6.49 -0.83
CA VAL A 225 4.10 5.36 -1.77
C VAL A 225 5.45 4.71 -2.05
N GLY A 226 6.48 5.50 -2.35
CA GLY A 226 7.83 5.00 -2.55
C GLY A 226 8.38 4.31 -1.30
N ILE A 227 8.13 4.87 -0.12
CA ILE A 227 8.61 4.32 1.16
C ILE A 227 8.05 2.91 1.42
N TRP A 228 6.73 2.73 1.41
CA TRP A 228 6.16 1.42 1.73
C TRP A 228 6.45 0.39 0.63
N MET A 229 6.47 0.81 -0.64
CA MET A 229 6.82 -0.08 -1.75
C MET A 229 8.27 -0.56 -1.67
N ARG A 230 9.21 0.33 -1.34
CA ARG A 230 10.61 -0.05 -1.14
C ARG A 230 10.75 -1.01 0.05
N GLY A 231 10.09 -0.71 1.16
CA GLY A 231 10.06 -1.60 2.33
C GLY A 231 9.57 -3.01 1.97
N SER A 232 8.42 -3.12 1.30
CA SER A 232 7.89 -4.42 0.88
C SER A 232 8.75 -5.11 -0.19
N PHE A 233 9.40 -4.37 -1.10
CA PHE A 233 10.34 -4.93 -2.07
C PHE A 233 11.57 -5.57 -1.39
N GLU A 234 12.19 -4.88 -0.43
CA GLU A 234 13.27 -5.45 0.35
C GLU A 234 12.81 -6.68 1.15
N GLY A 235 11.60 -6.62 1.72
CA GLY A 235 10.95 -7.78 2.34
C GLY A 235 10.82 -8.96 1.37
N THR A 236 10.38 -8.72 0.13
CA THR A 236 10.23 -9.77 -0.90
C THR A 236 11.57 -10.41 -1.23
N LYS A 237 12.63 -9.60 -1.45
CA LYS A 237 13.98 -10.12 -1.69
C LYS A 237 14.49 -10.97 -0.52
N LEU A 238 14.18 -10.61 0.72
CA LEU A 238 14.64 -11.35 1.90
C LEU A 238 13.82 -12.61 2.19
N LYS A 239 12.52 -12.61 1.92
CA LYS A 239 11.59 -13.66 2.38
C LYS A 239 11.11 -14.59 1.28
N LEU A 240 11.09 -14.13 0.03
CA LEU A 240 10.50 -14.87 -1.10
C LEU A 240 11.53 -15.27 -2.18
N SER A 241 12.71 -14.65 -2.24
CA SER A 241 13.75 -14.99 -3.24
C SER A 241 14.17 -16.46 -3.22
N HIS A 242 14.27 -17.08 -2.04
CA HIS A 242 14.61 -18.50 -1.91
C HIS A 242 13.47 -19.46 -2.28
N ILE A 243 12.22 -18.96 -2.29
CA ILE A 243 11.04 -19.74 -2.68
C ILE A 243 10.87 -19.66 -4.21
N ILE A 244 11.09 -18.48 -4.80
CA ILE A 244 11.01 -18.24 -6.24
C ILE A 244 12.10 -18.99 -7.02
N ASN A 245 13.31 -19.10 -6.48
CA ASN A 245 14.43 -19.80 -7.14
C ASN A 245 14.40 -21.34 -7.02
N LYS A 246 13.33 -21.92 -6.45
CA LYS A 246 13.17 -23.38 -6.29
C LYS A 246 12.01 -23.97 -7.11
N SER A 247 11.27 -23.15 -7.85
CA SER A 247 10.15 -23.52 -8.72
C SER A 247 10.54 -23.41 -10.19
#